data_AF-Q90ZI3-F1
#
_entry.id   AF-Q90ZI3-F1
#
_cell.length_a   1.000
_cell.length_b   1.000
_cell.length_c   1.000
_cell.angle_alpha   90.00
_cell.angle_beta   90.00
_cell.angle_gamma   90.00
#
_symmetry.space_group_name_H-M   'P 1'
#
loop_
_entity.id
_entity.type
_entity.pdbx_description
1 polymer ?
#
loop_
_entity_poly.entity_id
_entity_poly.type
_entity_poly.pdbx_seq_one_letter_code
_entity_poly.pdbx_strand_id
1 'polypeptide(L)'
;MIQVLLVTICLAVFPYQGSSIILESGNVNDYEVVYPRKVTALPKGAVQQKYEDAMQYEFTVNGEPVVLHLEKNKGLFSEDYSETHYSPDGREITTNPPVEDHCYYHGRIQNDADLTASISACDGLKGHFKLQGETYIIEPLKLPDSEAHAVFKYENVEKEDEAPKMCGVTQSNWESDESIKEDSQSNLTPAQQKYLNAKKYVKFFLVADHIMYLKYGRNLTTLRTRMFDTVNIVNQILQRINIHVALIGIEIWSKEDKIIVQSVPDVTLKLFATWRESVLLKRKNHDNAHLLTGINFNGPTAGLAYLGGICKPMYSAGIVQDHNKIHHLVAIAMAHEMGHNLGMDHDKDTCTCRAKACVMAGTLSCDASYLFSDCSRQEHRAFLIKNMPQCILKKPLKTDVVSPPVCGNYFVEVGEDCDCGSPATCRDPCCDAATCKLRQGAQCAEGLCCDQCRFKAAGTECRAATDECDMADLCTGRSAECTDRFQRNGQPCQNNNGYCYNRTCPTMNNQCIALFGPNAAVSQDACFQFNRQGNYYGYCRKEQNTKIACEPQNVKCGRLYCIDSSPAKKNPCNIIYSPNDEDKGMVLPGTKCADGMACNSNGQCVDVNRTY
;
A
#
# COMPACT_ATOMS: atom_id res chain seq x y z
N MET A 1 8.37 29.67 83.58
CA MET A 1 6.91 29.44 83.68
C MET A 1 6.31 29.67 82.31
N ILE A 2 5.66 28.63 81.75
CA ILE A 2 4.64 28.66 80.67
C ILE A 2 5.15 29.13 79.29
N GLN A 3 5.02 28.44 78.15
CA GLN A 3 4.62 27.09 77.75
C GLN A 3 5.11 26.90 76.30
N VAL A 4 5.64 25.72 76.01
CA VAL A 4 5.94 25.17 74.67
C VAL A 4 4.61 24.78 73.99
N LEU A 5 4.50 24.92 72.66
CA LEU A 5 3.96 23.90 71.71
C LEU A 5 3.89 24.51 70.29
N LEU A 6 4.80 24.10 69.40
CA LEU A 6 4.65 23.06 68.36
C LEU A 6 3.84 23.54 67.13
N VAL A 7 4.60 23.92 66.10
CA VAL A 7 4.15 24.08 64.72
C VAL A 7 4.26 22.74 64.02
N THR A 8 3.13 22.09 63.76
CA THR A 8 3.03 20.88 62.93
C THR A 8 2.46 21.30 61.57
N ILE A 9 3.34 21.36 60.56
CA ILE A 9 2.94 21.58 59.16
C ILE A 9 2.47 20.22 58.61
N CYS A 10 1.15 20.02 58.56
CA CYS A 10 0.54 18.96 57.76
C CYS A 10 0.41 19.44 56.32
N LEU A 11 1.38 19.06 55.47
CA LEU A 11 1.18 19.01 54.02
C LEU A 11 0.28 17.81 53.73
N ALA A 12 -1.03 18.05 53.75
CA ALA A 12 -2.01 17.11 53.23
C ALA A 12 -1.90 17.08 51.71
N VAL A 13 -1.29 16.00 51.22
CA VAL A 13 -1.39 15.55 49.83
C VAL A 13 -2.85 15.15 49.60
N PHE A 14 -3.65 16.07 49.06
CA PHE A 14 -4.95 15.72 48.50
C PHE A 14 -4.71 15.12 47.12
N PRO A 15 -5.11 13.85 46.86
CA PRO A 15 -5.25 13.41 45.49
C PRO A 15 -6.42 14.23 44.93
N TYR A 16 -6.16 15.01 43.88
CA TYR A 16 -7.24 15.59 43.09
C TYR A 16 -8.10 14.42 42.60
N GLN A 17 -9.29 14.24 43.18
CA GLN A 17 -10.36 13.48 42.53
C GLN A 17 -10.74 14.26 41.27
N GLY A 18 -10.07 13.92 40.16
CA GLY A 18 -10.34 14.50 38.86
C GLY A 18 -11.77 14.15 38.45
N SER A 19 -12.59 15.18 38.25
CA SER A 19 -13.82 15.07 37.48
C SER A 19 -13.52 14.36 36.16
N SER A 20 -14.34 13.40 35.76
CA SER A 20 -14.15 12.54 34.59
C SER A 20 -13.91 13.36 33.31
N ILE A 21 -12.64 13.58 32.95
CA ILE A 21 -12.29 14.14 31.64
C ILE A 21 -12.52 13.00 30.64
N ILE A 22 -13.47 13.17 29.72
CA ILE A 22 -13.72 12.21 28.64
C ILE A 22 -12.58 12.36 27.63
N LEU A 23 -11.69 11.37 27.61
CA LEU A 23 -10.59 11.24 26.67
C LEU A 23 -11.12 10.86 25.26
N GLU A 24 -10.37 11.18 24.20
CA GLU A 24 -10.78 10.80 22.83
C GLU A 24 -10.85 9.28 22.68
N SER A 25 -9.96 8.56 23.38
CA SER A 25 -9.96 7.10 23.44
C SER A 25 -11.14 6.49 24.21
N GLY A 26 -11.99 7.32 24.86
CA GLY A 26 -13.16 6.88 25.62
C GLY A 26 -12.99 7.07 27.13
N ASN A 27 -13.70 6.27 27.91
CA ASN A 27 -13.52 6.25 29.36
C ASN A 27 -12.27 5.44 29.70
N VAL A 28 -11.35 6.05 30.45
CA VAL A 28 -10.10 5.41 30.88
C VAL A 28 -10.08 5.40 32.40
N ASN A 29 -9.92 4.21 32.99
CA ASN A 29 -9.97 4.01 34.43
C ASN A 29 -8.75 4.57 35.16
N ASP A 30 -7.61 4.56 34.49
CA ASP A 30 -6.32 4.94 35.06
C ASP A 30 -5.38 5.49 33.98
N TYR A 31 -4.92 6.72 34.18
CA TYR A 31 -3.98 7.42 33.31
C TYR A 31 -3.06 8.33 34.14
N GLU A 32 -1.82 8.47 33.68
CA GLU A 32 -0.84 9.42 34.20
C GLU A 32 -0.91 10.72 33.39
N VAL A 33 -0.90 11.87 34.08
CA VAL A 33 -0.77 13.16 33.42
C VAL A 33 0.71 13.48 33.25
N VAL A 34 1.15 13.56 32.01
CA VAL A 34 2.54 13.84 31.65
C VAL A 34 2.67 15.16 30.89
N TYR A 35 3.88 15.70 30.87
CA TYR A 35 4.23 16.95 30.16
C TYR A 35 5.43 16.67 29.25
N PRO A 36 5.21 16.16 28.03
CA PRO A 36 6.28 15.84 27.10
C PRO A 36 7.10 17.08 26.76
N ARG A 37 8.39 17.06 27.10
CA ARG A 37 9.33 18.16 26.81
C ARG A 37 10.21 17.79 25.64
N LYS A 38 10.28 18.69 24.66
CA LYS A 38 11.20 18.52 23.54
C LYS A 38 12.65 18.72 23.99
N VAL A 39 13.53 17.75 23.78
CA VAL A 39 14.90 17.70 24.35
C VAL A 39 15.94 18.49 23.52
N THR A 40 15.54 19.11 22.39
CA THR A 40 16.32 20.00 21.48
C THR A 40 17.29 19.31 20.49
N ALA A 41 17.31 19.76 19.22
CA ALA A 41 18.52 20.21 18.51
C ALA A 41 18.20 20.77 17.10
N LEU A 42 18.10 22.10 16.95
CA LEU A 42 18.49 22.76 15.70
C LEU A 42 19.66 23.71 16.01
N PRO A 43 20.73 23.72 15.19
CA PRO A 43 21.71 24.79 15.23
C PRO A 43 20.99 26.13 15.00
N LYS A 44 21.32 27.16 15.79
CA LYS A 44 20.83 28.53 15.55
C LYS A 44 21.12 28.93 14.10
N GLY A 45 20.09 29.08 13.27
CA GLY A 45 20.22 29.54 11.87
C GLY A 45 19.65 28.61 10.80
N ALA A 46 19.15 27.41 11.14
CA ALA A 46 18.41 26.58 10.19
C ALA A 46 16.99 27.17 9.94
N VAL A 47 16.54 27.15 8.68
CA VAL A 47 15.16 27.52 8.32
C VAL A 47 14.21 26.60 9.09
N GLN A 48 13.38 27.20 9.96
CA GLN A 48 12.42 26.46 10.78
C GLN A 48 11.28 25.95 9.90
N GLN A 49 11.34 24.68 9.50
CA GLN A 49 10.17 23.95 9.02
C GLN A 49 9.14 23.87 10.14
N LYS A 50 7.84 23.87 9.80
CA LYS A 50 6.77 23.81 10.81
C LYS A 50 6.89 22.56 11.68
N TYR A 51 7.31 21.46 11.08
CA TYR A 51 7.55 20.19 11.75
C TYR A 51 8.93 19.66 11.37
N GLU A 52 9.77 19.38 12.38
CA GLU A 52 11.15 18.90 12.19
C GLU A 52 11.20 17.44 11.73
N ASP A 53 12.27 17.08 11.05
CA ASP A 53 12.47 15.75 10.50
C ASP A 53 12.75 14.65 11.53
N ALA A 54 13.46 15.05 12.57
CA ALA A 54 13.69 14.22 13.74
C ALA A 54 13.43 15.08 14.98
N MET A 55 12.80 14.48 15.98
CA MET A 55 12.52 15.15 17.25
C MET A 55 12.64 14.15 18.40
N GLN A 56 12.97 14.67 19.58
CA GLN A 56 13.06 13.88 20.81
C GLN A 56 12.17 14.51 21.86
N TYR A 57 11.32 13.71 22.48
CA TYR A 57 10.49 14.11 23.61
C TYR A 57 10.86 13.28 24.84
N GLU A 58 11.00 13.96 25.96
CA GLU A 58 11.21 13.35 27.27
C GLU A 58 9.99 13.58 28.15
N PHE A 59 9.55 12.53 28.82
CA PHE A 59 8.52 12.55 29.86
C PHE A 59 8.74 11.39 30.83
N THR A 60 8.01 11.37 31.93
CA THR A 60 8.08 10.30 32.93
C THR A 60 6.83 9.42 32.79
N VAL A 61 7.02 8.10 32.83
CA VAL A 61 5.93 7.12 32.89
C VAL A 61 6.21 6.17 34.04
N ASN A 62 5.30 6.04 35.00
CA ASN A 62 5.45 5.24 36.22
C ASN A 62 6.73 5.56 37.02
N GLY A 63 7.15 6.84 37.02
CA GLY A 63 8.37 7.29 37.70
C GLY A 63 9.67 7.06 36.94
N GLU A 64 9.66 6.38 35.80
CA GLU A 64 10.84 6.14 34.95
C GLU A 64 10.91 7.17 33.81
N PRO A 65 12.09 7.76 33.53
CA PRO A 65 12.26 8.67 32.41
C PRO A 65 12.17 7.91 31.08
N VAL A 66 11.35 8.44 30.16
CA VAL A 66 11.13 7.91 28.83
C VAL A 66 11.56 8.96 27.82
N VAL A 67 12.50 8.60 26.94
CA VAL A 67 12.91 9.42 25.80
C VAL A 67 12.41 8.78 24.52
N LEU A 68 11.51 9.48 23.86
CA LEU A 68 10.87 9.08 22.62
C LEU A 68 11.59 9.74 21.44
N HIS A 69 12.31 8.94 20.65
CA HIS A 69 12.94 9.37 19.41
C HIS A 69 11.94 9.21 18.27
N LEU A 70 11.62 10.31 17.59
CA LEU A 70 10.65 10.36 16.50
C LEU A 70 11.35 10.79 15.21
N GLU A 71 11.06 10.07 14.13
CA GLU A 71 11.50 10.33 12.77
C GLU A 71 10.26 10.51 11.89
N LYS A 72 10.24 11.57 11.10
CA LYS A 72 9.09 11.92 10.25
C LYS A 72 8.88 10.82 9.20
N ASN A 73 7.64 10.38 9.03
CA ASN A 73 7.29 9.39 8.01
C ASN A 73 7.19 10.04 6.62
N LYS A 74 8.33 10.42 6.04
CA LYS A 74 8.42 11.26 4.82
C LYS A 74 7.80 10.69 3.56
N GLY A 75 7.65 9.37 3.49
CA GLY A 75 6.96 8.71 2.37
C GLY A 75 5.47 8.48 2.61
N LEU A 76 4.89 8.96 3.72
CA LEU A 76 3.49 8.67 4.07
C LEU A 76 2.52 9.18 3.01
N PHE A 77 2.80 10.33 2.40
CA PHE A 77 1.99 10.93 1.35
C PHE A 77 2.79 10.98 0.04
N SER A 78 2.15 10.78 -1.11
CA SER A 78 2.80 11.03 -2.41
C SER A 78 2.77 12.52 -2.78
N GLU A 79 3.68 12.98 -3.66
CA GLU A 79 3.63 14.35 -4.20
C GLU A 79 2.27 14.67 -4.85
N ASP A 80 1.70 13.72 -5.59
CA ASP A 80 0.42 13.91 -6.26
C ASP A 80 -0.79 13.72 -5.32
N TYR A 81 -0.58 13.67 -4.00
CA TYR A 81 -1.64 13.48 -3.01
C TYR A 81 -2.82 14.42 -3.23
N SER A 82 -4.02 13.87 -3.14
CA SER A 82 -5.27 14.62 -3.37
C SER A 82 -6.33 14.27 -2.33
N GLU A 83 -7.02 15.28 -1.82
CA GLU A 83 -8.18 15.14 -0.93
C GLU A 83 -9.45 15.51 -1.69
N THR A 84 -10.41 14.59 -1.77
CA THR A 84 -11.71 14.82 -2.43
C THR A 84 -12.86 14.79 -1.42
N HIS A 85 -13.74 15.78 -1.46
CA HIS A 85 -14.99 15.82 -0.70
C HIS A 85 -16.11 16.46 -1.53
N TYR A 86 -17.33 16.52 -1.00
CA TYR A 86 -18.50 17.01 -1.72
C TYR A 86 -19.17 18.18 -1.01
N SER A 87 -19.50 19.22 -1.76
CA SER A 87 -20.28 20.37 -1.29
C SER A 87 -21.72 19.98 -0.95
N PRO A 88 -22.47 20.85 -0.24
CA PRO A 88 -23.88 20.58 0.09
C PRO A 88 -24.80 20.36 -1.14
N ASP A 89 -24.44 20.88 -2.31
CA ASP A 89 -25.14 20.67 -3.58
C ASP A 89 -24.61 19.47 -4.39
N GLY A 90 -23.63 18.73 -3.86
CA GLY A 90 -23.13 17.48 -4.43
C GLY A 90 -21.98 17.62 -5.43
N ARG A 91 -21.45 18.84 -5.65
CA ARG A 91 -20.26 19.04 -6.50
C ARG A 91 -19.01 18.44 -5.84
N GLU A 92 -18.20 17.78 -6.66
CA GLU A 92 -16.89 17.26 -6.25
C GLU A 92 -15.91 18.43 -6.05
N ILE A 93 -15.25 18.44 -4.89
CA ILE A 93 -14.19 19.39 -4.55
C ILE A 93 -12.93 18.57 -4.27
N THR A 94 -11.96 18.65 -5.17
CA THR A 94 -10.63 18.04 -5.01
C THR A 94 -9.61 19.13 -4.73
N THR A 95 -8.76 18.88 -3.73
CA THR A 95 -7.64 19.76 -3.35
C THR A 95 -6.34 18.96 -3.28
N ASN A 96 -5.21 19.63 -3.48
CA ASN A 96 -3.87 19.03 -3.40
C ASN A 96 -3.09 19.78 -2.31
N PRO A 97 -3.27 19.44 -1.03
CA PRO A 97 -2.58 20.13 0.06
C PRO A 97 -1.07 19.85 0.01
N PRO A 98 -0.23 20.78 0.51
CA PRO A 98 1.20 20.51 0.68
C PRO A 98 1.39 19.31 1.61
N VAL A 99 2.17 18.31 1.17
CA VAL A 99 2.42 17.11 1.97
C VAL A 99 3.70 17.17 2.78
N GLU A 100 4.55 18.17 2.55
CA GLU A 100 5.85 18.35 3.19
C GLU A 100 5.78 18.64 4.69
N ASP A 101 4.83 19.49 5.07
CA ASP A 101 4.66 20.03 6.42
C ASP A 101 3.67 19.17 7.23
N HIS A 102 3.75 17.85 7.05
CA HIS A 102 2.97 16.92 7.86
C HIS A 102 3.67 16.61 9.20
N CYS A 103 2.88 16.05 10.11
CA CYS A 103 3.22 15.90 11.53
C CYS A 103 3.13 14.44 11.98
N TYR A 104 3.37 13.50 11.07
CA TYR A 104 3.26 12.07 11.32
C TYR A 104 4.65 11.44 11.42
N TYR A 105 4.88 10.73 12.52
CA TYR A 105 6.18 10.19 12.90
C TYR A 105 6.06 8.70 13.21
N HIS A 106 7.14 7.99 12.94
CA HIS A 106 7.44 6.72 13.60
C HIS A 106 8.55 6.97 14.60
N GLY A 107 8.68 6.08 15.57
CA GLY A 107 9.71 6.25 16.57
C GLY A 107 10.01 5.02 17.38
N ARG A 108 10.88 5.24 18.35
CA ARG A 108 11.36 4.24 19.29
C ARG A 108 11.65 4.88 20.64
N ILE A 109 11.54 4.07 21.68
CA ILE A 109 12.06 4.43 23.00
C ILE A 109 13.58 4.27 22.98
N GLN A 110 14.29 5.15 23.67
CA GLN A 110 15.74 5.05 23.82
C GLN A 110 16.14 3.65 24.33
N ASN A 111 17.14 3.05 23.68
CA ASN A 111 17.63 1.67 23.86
C ASN A 111 16.74 0.54 23.30
N ASP A 112 15.59 0.85 22.70
CA ASP A 112 14.83 -0.11 21.92
C ASP A 112 15.28 -0.09 20.45
N ALA A 113 15.42 -1.27 19.84
CA ALA A 113 15.84 -1.42 18.46
C ALA A 113 14.66 -1.41 17.48
N ASP A 114 13.47 -1.78 17.95
CA ASP A 114 12.29 -1.86 17.11
C ASP A 114 11.58 -0.50 17.00
N LEU A 115 10.92 -0.26 15.86
CA LEU A 115 9.98 0.85 15.71
C LEU A 115 8.79 0.60 16.64
N THR A 116 8.88 1.11 17.86
CA THR A 116 7.91 0.88 18.93
C THR A 116 6.86 1.97 19.05
N ALA A 117 6.96 3.06 18.29
CA ALA A 117 6.02 4.18 18.37
C ALA A 117 5.50 4.65 17.00
N SER A 118 4.24 5.10 17.00
CA SER A 118 3.59 5.80 15.88
C SER A 118 2.83 6.99 16.45
N ILE A 119 3.27 8.20 16.09
CA ILE A 119 2.88 9.44 16.76
C ILE A 119 2.50 10.49 15.73
N SER A 120 1.37 11.15 15.98
CA SER A 120 0.99 12.43 15.41
C SER A 120 1.45 13.52 16.37
N ALA A 121 2.17 14.52 15.86
CA ALA A 121 2.56 15.73 16.59
C ALA A 121 1.77 16.96 16.10
N CYS A 122 0.61 16.74 15.47
CA CYS A 122 -0.15 17.79 14.77
C CYS A 122 -0.78 18.82 15.72
N ASP A 123 -1.27 18.35 16.87
CA ASP A 123 -1.95 19.14 17.90
C ASP A 123 -1.64 18.53 19.28
N GLY A 124 -0.35 18.54 19.65
CA GLY A 124 0.18 17.71 20.74
C GLY A 124 0.56 16.30 20.29
N LEU A 125 1.18 15.53 21.18
CA LEU A 125 1.57 14.14 20.92
C LEU A 125 0.36 13.22 21.06
N LYS A 126 -0.04 12.61 19.95
CA LYS A 126 -1.13 11.62 19.91
C LYS A 126 -0.66 10.34 19.25
N GLY A 127 -0.89 9.20 19.87
CA GLY A 127 -0.60 7.90 19.26
C GLY A 127 -0.23 6.86 20.29
N HIS A 128 0.69 5.97 19.94
CA HIS A 128 1.11 4.91 20.84
C HIS A 128 2.63 4.74 20.86
N PHE A 129 3.13 4.13 21.93
CA PHE A 129 4.49 3.63 22.03
C PHE A 129 4.53 2.35 22.87
N LYS A 130 5.52 1.48 22.65
CA LYS A 130 5.77 0.33 23.52
C LYS A 130 6.89 0.63 24.51
N LEU A 131 6.66 0.27 25.77
CA LEU A 131 7.63 0.38 26.85
C LEU A 131 7.60 -0.94 27.64
N GLN A 132 8.74 -1.63 27.69
CA GLN A 132 8.90 -2.92 28.39
C GLN A 132 7.89 -4.00 27.96
N GLY A 133 7.54 -4.04 26.66
CA GLY A 133 6.59 -5.00 26.09
C GLY A 133 5.12 -4.58 26.16
N GLU A 134 4.80 -3.59 27.01
CA GLU A 134 3.46 -3.05 27.18
C GLU A 134 3.19 -1.90 26.21
N THR A 135 1.95 -1.77 25.73
CA THR A 135 1.55 -0.70 24.80
C THR A 135 0.87 0.43 25.56
N TYR A 136 1.46 1.61 25.45
CA TYR A 136 0.94 2.85 26.02
C TYR A 136 0.34 3.71 24.91
N ILE A 137 -0.76 4.38 25.24
CA ILE A 137 -1.39 5.41 24.42
C ILE A 137 -1.06 6.75 25.05
N ILE A 138 -0.72 7.71 24.21
CA ILE A 138 -0.56 9.11 24.59
C ILE A 138 -1.59 9.93 23.81
N GLU A 139 -2.31 10.80 24.50
CA GLU A 139 -3.17 11.80 23.84
C GLU A 139 -3.17 13.14 24.61
N PRO A 140 -3.32 14.27 23.90
CA PRO A 140 -3.40 15.58 24.53
C PRO A 140 -4.65 15.70 25.42
N LEU A 141 -4.49 16.28 26.61
CA LEU A 141 -5.63 16.67 27.43
C LEU A 141 -6.22 17.96 26.87
N LYS A 142 -7.51 17.97 26.53
CA LYS A 142 -8.24 19.15 26.04
C LYS A 142 -8.54 20.16 27.15
N LEU A 143 -7.50 20.60 27.85
CA LEU A 143 -7.54 21.63 28.87
C LEU A 143 -7.04 22.95 28.26
N PRO A 144 -7.71 24.10 28.49
CA PRO A 144 -7.25 25.39 27.99
C PRO A 144 -5.82 25.69 28.45
N ASP A 145 -4.97 26.17 27.54
CA ASP A 145 -3.58 26.58 27.78
C ASP A 145 -2.68 25.51 28.44
N SER A 146 -2.98 24.23 28.20
CA SER A 146 -2.25 23.11 28.79
C SER A 146 -1.47 22.31 27.74
N GLU A 147 -0.20 22.04 28.02
CA GLU A 147 0.63 21.06 27.29
C GLU A 147 0.53 19.66 27.91
N ALA A 148 -0.45 19.43 28.78
CA ALA A 148 -0.62 18.17 29.47
C ALA A 148 -1.15 17.08 28.53
N HIS A 149 -0.65 15.87 28.72
CA HIS A 149 -1.07 14.68 27.99
C HIS A 149 -1.50 13.60 28.98
N ALA A 150 -2.45 12.78 28.59
CA ALA A 150 -2.75 11.54 29.27
C ALA A 150 -1.88 10.43 28.66
N VAL A 151 -1.16 9.70 29.52
CA VAL A 151 -0.50 8.45 29.16
C VAL A 151 -1.17 7.33 29.94
N PHE A 152 -1.66 6.32 29.23
CA PHE A 152 -2.30 5.17 29.85
C PHE A 152 -1.95 3.92 29.08
N LYS A 153 -1.99 2.79 29.78
CA LYS A 153 -1.93 1.51 29.11
C LYS A 153 -3.24 1.26 28.40
N TYR A 154 -3.15 0.63 27.24
CA TYR A 154 -4.34 0.24 26.49
C TYR A 154 -5.31 -0.64 27.32
N GLU A 155 -4.79 -1.49 28.22
CA GLU A 155 -5.61 -2.32 29.12
C GLU A 155 -6.52 -1.54 30.08
N ASN A 156 -6.25 -0.25 30.29
CA ASN A 156 -7.01 0.61 31.21
C ASN A 156 -8.21 1.31 30.55
N VAL A 157 -8.38 1.18 29.23
CA VAL A 157 -9.55 1.73 28.54
C VAL A 157 -10.76 0.85 28.86
N GLU A 158 -11.86 1.46 29.32
CA GLU A 158 -13.12 0.74 29.49
C GLU A 158 -13.52 0.13 28.16
N LYS A 159 -13.49 -1.19 28.12
CA LYS A 159 -13.97 -1.95 26.97
C LYS A 159 -15.49 -1.83 27.00
N GLU A 160 -16.05 -1.01 26.12
CA GLU A 160 -17.47 -1.14 25.78
C GLU A 160 -17.71 -2.61 25.43
N ASP A 161 -18.84 -3.21 25.87
CA ASP A 161 -19.20 -4.63 25.70
C ASP A 161 -19.34 -5.02 24.21
N GLU A 162 -18.26 -4.90 23.45
CA GLU A 162 -18.16 -5.22 22.05
C GLU A 162 -17.76 -6.68 21.94
N ALA A 163 -18.69 -7.49 21.41
CA ALA A 163 -18.41 -8.87 21.07
C ALA A 163 -17.12 -8.95 20.22
N PRO A 164 -16.29 -10.02 20.39
CA PRO A 164 -15.04 -10.16 19.66
C PRO A 164 -15.25 -9.96 18.17
N LYS A 165 -14.56 -8.99 17.58
CA LYS A 165 -14.64 -8.74 16.15
C LYS A 165 -13.80 -9.78 15.39
N MET A 166 -14.14 -10.07 14.14
CA MET A 166 -13.43 -11.03 13.29
C MET A 166 -13.29 -10.52 11.86
N CYS A 167 -12.43 -11.16 11.09
CA CYS A 167 -12.38 -10.92 9.66
C CYS A 167 -13.47 -11.74 8.94
N GLY A 168 -14.09 -11.15 7.92
CA GLY A 168 -15.11 -11.81 7.11
C GLY A 168 -14.55 -12.76 6.05
N VAL A 169 -13.23 -12.76 5.81
CA VAL A 169 -12.60 -13.62 4.80
C VAL A 169 -12.68 -15.07 5.27
N THR A 170 -13.30 -15.93 4.46
CA THR A 170 -13.34 -17.38 4.68
C THR A 170 -12.56 -18.08 3.56
N GLN A 171 -11.98 -19.25 3.88
CA GLN A 171 -11.27 -20.08 2.89
C GLN A 171 -12.15 -20.48 1.68
N SER A 172 -13.49 -20.40 1.80
CA SER A 172 -14.44 -20.81 0.75
C SER A 172 -14.90 -19.69 -0.17
N ASN A 173 -14.63 -18.41 0.11
CA ASN A 173 -15.31 -17.31 -0.58
C ASN A 173 -14.73 -16.96 -1.97
N TRP A 174 -13.69 -17.67 -2.46
CA TRP A 174 -12.97 -17.26 -3.66
C TRP A 174 -12.47 -18.46 -4.50
N GLU A 175 -12.72 -18.40 -5.81
CA GLU A 175 -12.18 -19.32 -6.82
C GLU A 175 -10.65 -19.13 -6.94
N SER A 176 -9.90 -19.70 -6.02
CA SER A 176 -8.54 -20.15 -6.27
C SER A 176 -8.29 -21.40 -5.45
N ASP A 177 -8.81 -22.52 -5.95
CA ASP A 177 -8.64 -23.89 -5.43
C ASP A 177 -7.22 -24.44 -5.69
N GLU A 178 -6.21 -23.57 -5.60
CA GLU A 178 -4.82 -23.97 -5.48
C GLU A 178 -4.35 -23.53 -4.11
N SER A 179 -4.63 -24.38 -3.10
CA SER A 179 -3.76 -24.47 -1.93
C SER A 179 -2.32 -24.33 -2.40
N ILE A 180 -1.60 -23.34 -1.87
CA ILE A 180 -0.17 -23.17 -2.10
C ILE A 180 0.48 -24.41 -1.49
N LYS A 181 0.63 -25.47 -2.29
CA LYS A 181 1.46 -26.61 -1.91
C LYS A 181 2.86 -26.07 -1.69
N GLU A 182 3.44 -26.40 -0.53
CA GLU A 182 4.77 -26.03 -0.01
C GLU A 182 5.96 -26.49 -0.89
N ASP A 183 5.82 -26.49 -2.21
CA ASP A 183 6.82 -27.01 -3.13
C ASP A 183 7.53 -25.86 -3.87
N SER A 184 8.39 -25.10 -3.17
CA SER A 184 9.35 -24.18 -3.84
C SER A 184 10.42 -23.56 -2.92
N GLN A 185 11.02 -24.35 -2.03
CA GLN A 185 12.40 -24.05 -1.58
C GLN A 185 13.46 -24.51 -2.61
N SER A 186 13.07 -24.98 -3.80
CA SER A 186 13.96 -25.38 -4.88
C SER A 186 14.15 -24.26 -5.92
N ASN A 187 15.39 -23.78 -6.06
CA ASN A 187 15.94 -22.86 -7.07
C ASN A 187 15.00 -21.78 -7.64
N LEU A 188 14.90 -20.63 -6.94
CA LEU A 188 14.31 -19.41 -7.50
C LEU A 188 14.99 -19.03 -8.82
N THR A 189 14.19 -18.65 -9.81
CA THR A 189 14.74 -18.06 -11.03
C THR A 189 15.44 -16.72 -10.70
N PRO A 190 16.46 -16.31 -11.47
CA PRO A 190 17.09 -14.99 -11.27
C PRO A 190 16.09 -13.84 -11.30
N ALA A 191 15.04 -13.94 -12.12
CA ALA A 191 13.95 -12.96 -12.20
C ALA A 191 13.13 -12.89 -10.89
N GLN A 192 12.74 -14.04 -10.33
CA GLN A 192 12.03 -14.09 -9.04
C GLN A 192 12.90 -13.56 -7.90
N GLN A 193 14.19 -13.93 -7.87
CA GLN A 193 15.11 -13.42 -6.85
C GLN A 193 15.28 -11.90 -6.94
N LYS A 194 15.45 -11.36 -8.15
CA LYS A 194 15.51 -9.91 -8.39
C LYS A 194 14.21 -9.22 -7.97
N TYR A 195 13.07 -9.79 -8.32
CA TYR A 195 11.76 -9.27 -7.94
C TYR A 195 11.63 -9.19 -6.41
N LEU A 196 11.97 -10.26 -5.68
CA LEU A 196 11.89 -10.29 -4.22
C LEU A 196 12.81 -9.27 -3.55
N ASN A 197 14.02 -9.07 -4.08
CA ASN A 197 15.00 -8.14 -3.52
C ASN A 197 14.63 -6.66 -3.72
N ALA A 198 13.80 -6.34 -4.70
CA ALA A 198 13.36 -4.96 -4.91
C ALA A 198 12.49 -4.46 -3.74
N LYS A 199 12.70 -3.23 -3.28
CA LYS A 199 11.78 -2.58 -2.31
C LYS A 199 10.37 -2.50 -2.91
N LYS A 200 9.34 -2.75 -2.10
CA LYS A 200 7.94 -2.72 -2.54
C LYS A 200 7.25 -1.44 -2.06
N TYR A 201 6.40 -0.87 -2.90
CA TYR A 201 5.62 0.32 -2.61
C TYR A 201 4.15 0.06 -2.93
N VAL A 202 3.23 0.43 -2.04
CA VAL A 202 1.78 0.36 -2.32
C VAL A 202 1.25 1.78 -2.34
N LYS A 203 0.87 2.27 -3.53
CA LYS A 203 0.12 3.51 -3.69
C LYS A 203 -1.32 3.29 -3.23
N PHE A 204 -1.61 3.74 -2.03
CA PHE A 204 -2.84 3.46 -1.31
C PHE A 204 -3.83 4.63 -1.38
N PHE A 205 -5.09 4.34 -1.68
CA PHE A 205 -6.18 5.32 -1.67
C PHE A 205 -7.22 4.95 -0.62
N LEU A 206 -7.61 5.89 0.23
CA LEU A 206 -8.53 5.62 1.34
C LEU A 206 -9.84 6.39 1.16
N VAL A 207 -10.96 5.68 1.15
CA VAL A 207 -12.30 6.27 1.07
C VAL A 207 -12.98 6.21 2.43
N ALA A 208 -13.66 7.29 2.83
CA ALA A 208 -14.55 7.30 3.99
C ALA A 208 -16.00 7.50 3.54
N ASP A 209 -16.89 6.63 4.02
CA ASP A 209 -18.32 6.71 3.68
C ASP A 209 -19.05 7.88 4.36
N HIS A 210 -20.32 8.07 4.02
CA HIS A 210 -21.14 9.14 4.57
C HIS A 210 -21.39 8.95 6.07
N ILE A 211 -21.50 7.71 6.55
CA ILE A 211 -21.68 7.42 7.98
C ILE A 211 -20.45 7.88 8.77
N MET A 212 -19.23 7.68 8.26
CA MET A 212 -18.01 8.21 8.86
C MET A 212 -18.07 9.74 8.99
N TYR A 213 -18.50 10.43 7.92
CA TYR A 213 -18.65 11.90 7.98
C TYR A 213 -19.63 12.34 9.06
N LEU A 214 -20.76 11.63 9.21
CA LEU A 214 -21.73 11.89 10.28
C LEU A 214 -21.17 11.56 11.68
N LYS A 215 -20.50 10.41 11.82
CA LYS A 215 -19.90 9.91 13.07
C LYS A 215 -18.90 10.89 13.66
N TYR A 216 -18.08 11.51 12.81
CA TYR A 216 -17.08 12.51 13.22
C TYR A 216 -17.62 13.95 13.16
N GLY A 217 -18.92 14.12 13.47
CA GLY A 217 -19.53 15.43 13.71
C GLY A 217 -19.62 16.33 12.49
N ARG A 218 -19.68 15.76 11.27
CA ARG A 218 -19.66 16.50 10.00
C ARG A 218 -18.43 17.39 9.85
N ASN A 219 -17.32 16.99 10.46
CA ASN A 219 -16.07 17.72 10.46
C ASN A 219 -15.03 17.00 9.59
N LEU A 220 -14.75 17.56 8.41
CA LEU A 220 -13.76 17.01 7.48
C LEU A 220 -12.38 16.91 8.12
N THR A 221 -11.98 17.91 8.92
CA THR A 221 -10.67 17.93 9.59
C THR A 221 -10.53 16.77 10.57
N THR A 222 -11.54 16.55 11.43
CA THR A 222 -11.51 15.46 12.42
C THR A 222 -11.48 14.09 11.75
N LEU A 223 -12.30 13.87 10.72
CA LEU A 223 -12.31 12.61 9.97
C LEU A 223 -10.99 12.39 9.21
N ARG A 224 -10.43 13.44 8.61
CA ARG A 224 -9.14 13.38 7.95
C ARG A 224 -8.02 13.00 8.92
N THR A 225 -7.96 13.61 10.10
CA THR A 225 -6.99 13.24 11.14
C THR A 225 -7.12 11.77 11.51
N ARG A 226 -8.37 11.28 11.70
CA ARG A 226 -8.62 9.84 11.95
C ARG A 226 -8.03 8.95 10.86
N MET A 227 -8.25 9.29 9.59
CA MET A 227 -7.73 8.54 8.45
C MET A 227 -6.19 8.52 8.44
N PHE A 228 -5.55 9.65 8.68
CA PHE A 228 -4.09 9.74 8.69
C PHE A 228 -3.46 9.02 9.87
N ASP A 229 -4.04 9.16 11.07
CA ASP A 229 -3.61 8.44 12.27
C ASP A 229 -3.66 6.92 12.04
N THR A 230 -4.66 6.42 11.31
CA THR A 230 -4.77 5.01 10.90
C THR A 230 -3.69 4.62 9.88
N VAL A 231 -3.53 5.38 8.79
CA VAL A 231 -2.57 5.04 7.72
C VAL A 231 -1.11 5.12 8.21
N ASN A 232 -0.79 6.02 9.12
CA ASN A 232 0.55 6.09 9.71
C ASN A 232 0.94 4.78 10.42
N ILE A 233 -0.01 4.14 11.12
CA ILE A 233 0.20 2.84 11.77
C ILE A 233 0.25 1.71 10.74
N VAL A 234 -0.63 1.72 9.73
CA VAL A 234 -0.62 0.73 8.64
C VAL A 234 0.75 0.73 7.95
N ASN A 235 1.29 1.90 7.60
CA ASN A 235 2.62 2.02 7.02
C ASN A 235 3.71 1.38 7.92
N GLN A 236 3.68 1.64 9.24
CA GLN A 236 4.59 1.03 10.21
C GLN A 236 4.49 -0.51 10.24
N ILE A 237 3.29 -1.07 10.15
CA ILE A 237 3.04 -2.52 10.13
C ILE A 237 3.65 -3.13 8.85
N LEU A 238 3.35 -2.57 7.69
CA LEU A 238 3.76 -3.10 6.38
C LEU A 238 5.27 -2.94 6.13
N GLN A 239 5.93 -1.96 6.73
CA GLN A 239 7.39 -1.83 6.65
C GLN A 239 8.13 -3.07 7.20
N ARG A 240 7.54 -3.81 8.16
CA ARG A 240 8.12 -5.05 8.72
C ARG A 240 8.19 -6.22 7.73
N ILE A 241 7.55 -6.09 6.57
CA ILE A 241 7.60 -7.03 5.44
C ILE A 241 8.12 -6.35 4.16
N ASN A 242 8.92 -5.29 4.31
CA ASN A 242 9.57 -4.53 3.23
C ASN A 242 8.60 -3.89 2.22
N ILE A 243 7.41 -3.51 2.68
CA ILE A 243 6.43 -2.75 1.91
C ILE A 243 6.28 -1.36 2.50
N HIS A 244 6.48 -0.34 1.67
CA HIS A 244 6.16 1.03 2.02
C HIS A 244 4.78 1.42 1.49
N VAL A 245 3.88 1.88 2.36
CA VAL A 245 2.55 2.37 1.97
C VAL A 245 2.61 3.88 1.78
N ALA A 246 2.36 4.36 0.57
CA ALA A 246 2.26 5.78 0.27
C ALA A 246 0.79 6.14 0.02
N LEU A 247 0.22 7.02 0.84
CA LEU A 247 -1.14 7.52 0.68
C LEU A 247 -1.17 8.50 -0.50
N ILE A 248 -1.84 8.10 -1.58
CA ILE A 248 -1.93 8.88 -2.82
C ILE A 248 -3.19 9.73 -2.92
N GLY A 249 -4.15 9.48 -2.04
CA GLY A 249 -5.33 10.32 -1.92
C GLY A 249 -6.34 9.78 -0.93
N ILE A 250 -7.22 10.69 -0.50
CA ILE A 250 -8.41 10.34 0.26
C ILE A 250 -9.66 10.85 -0.44
N GLU A 251 -10.76 10.16 -0.23
CA GLU A 251 -12.08 10.65 -0.62
C GLU A 251 -13.10 10.48 0.49
N ILE A 252 -13.76 11.57 0.87
CA ILE A 252 -14.80 11.58 1.89
C ILE A 252 -16.14 11.81 1.21
N TRP A 253 -17.05 10.85 1.31
CA TRP A 253 -18.41 10.93 0.78
C TRP A 253 -19.31 11.81 1.68
N SER A 254 -18.92 13.08 1.85
CA SER A 254 -19.52 14.05 2.79
C SER A 254 -20.97 14.45 2.46
N LYS A 255 -21.46 14.11 1.27
CA LYS A 255 -22.83 14.40 0.83
C LYS A 255 -23.72 13.15 0.83
N GLU A 256 -23.28 12.12 0.13
CA GLU A 256 -23.95 10.83 -0.04
C GLU A 256 -22.92 9.80 -0.49
N ASP A 257 -23.18 8.53 -0.19
CA ASP A 257 -22.32 7.43 -0.62
C ASP A 257 -22.35 7.25 -2.15
N LYS A 258 -21.21 6.88 -2.74
CA LYS A 258 -21.13 6.58 -4.19
C LYS A 258 -21.49 5.14 -4.52
N ILE A 259 -21.74 4.33 -3.50
CA ILE A 259 -22.26 2.96 -3.57
C ILE A 259 -23.31 2.77 -2.47
N ILE A 260 -24.11 1.71 -2.55
CA ILE A 260 -25.03 1.37 -1.45
C ILE A 260 -24.23 0.61 -0.38
N VAL A 261 -23.77 1.32 0.65
CA VAL A 261 -23.08 0.72 1.81
C VAL A 261 -24.09 -0.02 2.69
N GLN A 262 -23.88 -1.31 2.92
CA GLN A 262 -24.81 -2.19 3.64
C GLN A 262 -24.10 -3.03 4.71
N SER A 263 -24.85 -3.50 5.71
CA SER A 263 -24.32 -4.36 6.76
C SER A 263 -23.85 -5.74 6.27
N VAL A 264 -24.16 -6.15 5.04
CA VAL A 264 -23.62 -7.38 4.44
C VAL A 264 -22.26 -7.06 3.79
N PRO A 265 -21.13 -7.48 4.39
CA PRO A 265 -19.80 -7.06 3.96
C PRO A 265 -19.46 -7.51 2.53
N ASP A 266 -19.83 -8.72 2.10
CA ASP A 266 -19.56 -9.23 0.75
C ASP A 266 -20.20 -8.36 -0.35
N VAL A 267 -21.43 -7.88 -0.10
CA VAL A 267 -22.15 -7.00 -1.02
C VAL A 267 -21.45 -5.64 -1.09
N THR A 268 -21.14 -5.05 0.05
CA THR A 268 -20.45 -3.76 0.13
C THR A 268 -19.07 -3.82 -0.54
N LEU A 269 -18.28 -4.87 -0.29
CA LEU A 269 -16.97 -5.06 -0.90
C LEU A 269 -17.07 -5.14 -2.43
N LYS A 270 -18.02 -5.93 -2.94
CA LYS A 270 -18.24 -6.07 -4.39
C LYS A 270 -18.63 -4.73 -5.04
N LEU A 271 -19.53 -3.99 -4.40
CA LEU A 271 -19.95 -2.67 -4.89
C LEU A 271 -18.78 -1.68 -4.88
N PHE A 272 -17.99 -1.67 -3.80
CA PHE A 272 -16.82 -0.81 -3.67
C PHE A 272 -15.74 -1.13 -4.71
N ALA A 273 -15.40 -2.41 -4.89
CA ALA A 273 -14.48 -2.89 -5.93
C ALA A 273 -14.93 -2.49 -7.35
N THR A 274 -16.22 -2.64 -7.63
CA THR A 274 -16.80 -2.24 -8.94
C THR A 274 -16.72 -0.73 -9.15
N TRP A 275 -17.01 0.07 -8.12
CA TRP A 275 -16.86 1.52 -8.17
C TRP A 275 -15.41 1.95 -8.34
N ARG A 276 -14.47 1.29 -7.62
CA ARG A 276 -13.03 1.54 -7.75
C ARG A 276 -12.58 1.37 -9.20
N GLU A 277 -12.96 0.25 -9.82
CA GLU A 277 -12.61 -0.07 -11.21
C GLU A 277 -13.23 0.91 -12.21
N SER A 278 -14.54 1.13 -12.09
CA SER A 278 -15.33 1.86 -13.09
C SER A 278 -15.24 3.39 -12.98
N VAL A 279 -14.90 3.91 -11.80
CA VAL A 279 -14.89 5.36 -11.50
C VAL A 279 -13.53 5.83 -10.99
N LEU A 280 -13.04 5.29 -9.87
CA LEU A 280 -11.84 5.84 -9.20
C LEU A 280 -10.57 5.67 -10.05
N LEU A 281 -10.31 4.46 -10.56
CA LEU A 281 -9.12 4.16 -11.38
C LEU A 281 -9.05 4.99 -12.67
N LYS A 282 -10.19 5.49 -13.19
CA LYS A 282 -10.22 6.33 -14.39
C LYS A 282 -9.70 7.74 -14.16
N ARG A 283 -9.75 8.25 -12.92
CA ARG A 283 -9.33 9.62 -12.58
C ARG A 283 -8.10 9.68 -11.67
N LYS A 284 -7.80 8.62 -10.91
CA LYS A 284 -6.65 8.58 -10.01
C LYS A 284 -5.95 7.23 -10.07
N ASN A 285 -4.69 7.22 -10.52
CA ASN A 285 -3.88 6.01 -10.62
C ASN A 285 -3.39 5.58 -9.23
N HIS A 286 -3.68 4.35 -8.82
CA HIS A 286 -3.33 3.81 -7.51
C HIS A 286 -3.30 2.28 -7.55
N ASP A 287 -2.58 1.68 -6.60
CA ASP A 287 -2.33 0.24 -6.60
C ASP A 287 -3.41 -0.50 -5.83
N ASN A 288 -3.90 0.09 -4.72
CA ASN A 288 -4.87 -0.50 -3.81
C ASN A 288 -5.79 0.59 -3.22
N ALA A 289 -7.06 0.29 -2.98
CA ALA A 289 -7.96 1.21 -2.28
C ALA A 289 -8.82 0.50 -1.24
N HIS A 290 -9.01 1.14 -0.08
CA HIS A 290 -9.89 0.61 0.97
C HIS A 290 -11.03 1.58 1.28
N LEU A 291 -12.17 1.04 1.68
CA LEU A 291 -13.30 1.80 2.23
C LEU A 291 -13.29 1.68 3.76
N LEU A 292 -13.16 2.81 4.45
CA LEU A 292 -13.40 2.94 5.87
C LEU A 292 -14.85 3.37 6.09
N THR A 293 -15.65 2.51 6.72
CA THR A 293 -17.09 2.72 6.89
C THR A 293 -17.49 2.79 8.36
N GLY A 294 -18.45 3.66 8.65
CA GLY A 294 -19.07 3.74 9.97
C GLY A 294 -20.21 2.75 10.17
N ILE A 295 -20.59 1.97 9.14
CA ILE A 295 -21.66 0.97 9.26
C ILE A 295 -21.20 -0.20 10.14
N ASN A 296 -22.12 -0.76 10.92
CA ASN A 296 -21.87 -2.02 11.59
C ASN A 296 -22.20 -3.18 10.64
N PHE A 297 -21.21 -4.00 10.31
CA PHE A 297 -21.43 -5.22 9.52
C PHE A 297 -22.16 -6.29 10.35
N ASN A 298 -22.81 -7.20 9.65
CA ASN A 298 -23.50 -8.33 10.25
C ASN A 298 -22.51 -9.29 10.93
N GLY A 299 -22.88 -9.79 12.10
CA GLY A 299 -22.04 -10.71 12.86
C GLY A 299 -20.83 -10.00 13.50
N PRO A 300 -19.73 -10.73 13.74
CA PRO A 300 -18.55 -10.15 14.36
C PRO A 300 -17.63 -9.47 13.34
N THR A 301 -17.95 -9.50 12.05
CA THR A 301 -17.08 -9.00 10.97
C THR A 301 -16.73 -7.52 11.14
N ALA A 302 -15.44 -7.18 11.08
CA ALA A 302 -14.95 -5.79 11.07
C ALA A 302 -14.18 -5.42 9.80
N GLY A 303 -13.95 -6.37 8.90
CA GLY A 303 -13.27 -6.13 7.63
C GLY A 303 -13.46 -7.28 6.66
N LEU A 304 -13.26 -6.99 5.37
CA LEU A 304 -13.25 -7.98 4.30
C LEU A 304 -12.42 -7.45 3.12
N ALA A 305 -11.60 -8.32 2.53
CA ALA A 305 -10.81 -8.00 1.35
C ALA A 305 -10.68 -9.20 0.40
N TYR A 306 -10.32 -8.89 -0.85
CA TYR A 306 -10.01 -9.90 -1.86
C TYR A 306 -8.62 -10.51 -1.61
N LEU A 307 -8.54 -11.83 -1.46
CA LEU A 307 -7.27 -12.54 -1.32
C LEU A 307 -6.41 -12.44 -2.60
N GLY A 308 -5.14 -12.07 -2.48
CA GLY A 308 -4.21 -11.93 -3.62
C GLY A 308 -4.70 -10.95 -4.68
N GLY A 309 -5.45 -9.93 -4.26
CA GLY A 309 -6.08 -8.92 -5.10
C GLY A 309 -5.16 -7.79 -5.55
N ILE A 310 -4.00 -7.61 -4.90
CA ILE A 310 -3.10 -6.47 -5.15
C ILE A 310 -2.80 -6.26 -6.65
N CYS A 311 -2.77 -5.00 -7.09
CA CYS A 311 -2.64 -4.55 -8.48
C CYS A 311 -3.78 -4.91 -9.44
N LYS A 312 -4.72 -5.80 -9.09
CA LYS A 312 -5.83 -6.14 -9.99
C LYS A 312 -6.85 -4.99 -10.03
N PRO A 313 -7.34 -4.55 -11.21
CA PRO A 313 -8.26 -3.42 -11.33
C PRO A 313 -9.55 -3.56 -10.51
N MET A 314 -10.16 -4.75 -10.52
CA MET A 314 -11.37 -5.02 -9.74
C MET A 314 -11.04 -5.42 -8.28
N TYR A 315 -9.98 -6.20 -8.07
CA TYR A 315 -9.78 -6.94 -6.82
C TYR A 315 -8.76 -6.33 -5.85
N SER A 316 -8.03 -5.28 -6.22
CA SER A 316 -7.14 -4.59 -5.28
C SER A 316 -7.93 -3.64 -4.38
N ALA A 317 -8.82 -4.24 -3.57
CA ALA A 317 -9.75 -3.54 -2.72
C ALA A 317 -10.00 -4.27 -1.39
N GLY A 318 -10.37 -3.49 -0.37
CA GLY A 318 -10.82 -3.98 0.94
C GLY A 318 -11.83 -3.02 1.56
N ILE A 319 -12.59 -3.50 2.55
CA ILE A 319 -13.50 -2.68 3.37
C ILE A 319 -13.18 -2.92 4.84
N VAL A 320 -13.21 -1.86 5.64
CA VAL A 320 -12.88 -1.87 7.06
C VAL A 320 -13.93 -1.07 7.80
N GLN A 321 -14.53 -1.67 8.82
CA GLN A 321 -15.40 -0.98 9.76
C GLN A 321 -14.54 -0.15 10.71
N ASP A 322 -14.91 1.11 10.95
CA ASP A 322 -14.34 1.93 12.03
C ASP A 322 -14.87 1.45 13.39
N HIS A 323 -14.47 0.23 13.75
CA HIS A 323 -15.10 -0.62 14.75
C HIS A 323 -14.78 -0.24 16.20
N ASN A 324 -13.79 0.62 16.43
CA ASN A 324 -13.38 1.01 17.77
C ASN A 324 -12.95 2.48 17.82
N LYS A 325 -13.15 3.17 18.96
CA LYS A 325 -12.69 4.56 19.15
C LYS A 325 -11.18 4.69 19.05
N ILE A 326 -10.43 3.64 19.35
CA ILE A 326 -8.97 3.66 19.32
C ILE A 326 -8.48 3.30 17.91
N HIS A 327 -7.85 4.26 17.23
CA HIS A 327 -7.46 4.14 15.81
C HIS A 327 -6.45 3.02 15.55
N HIS A 328 -5.66 2.59 16.54
CA HIS A 328 -4.71 1.49 16.34
C HIS A 328 -5.41 0.16 16.02
N LEU A 329 -6.58 -0.12 16.61
CA LEU A 329 -7.31 -1.36 16.33
C LEU A 329 -7.89 -1.35 14.92
N VAL A 330 -8.33 -0.18 14.47
CA VAL A 330 -8.79 0.02 13.09
C VAL A 330 -7.62 -0.09 12.11
N ALA A 331 -6.43 0.40 12.47
CA ALA A 331 -5.22 0.24 11.67
C ALA A 331 -4.76 -1.22 11.56
N ILE A 332 -4.86 -2.01 12.64
CA ILE A 332 -4.58 -3.46 12.58
C ILE A 332 -5.58 -4.15 11.64
N ALA A 333 -6.87 -3.84 11.75
CA ALA A 333 -7.88 -4.39 10.82
C ALA A 333 -7.60 -4.00 9.37
N MET A 334 -7.22 -2.75 9.10
CA MET A 334 -6.85 -2.32 7.75
C MET A 334 -5.57 -3.01 7.23
N ALA A 335 -4.55 -3.16 8.08
CA ALA A 335 -3.34 -3.88 7.73
C ALA A 335 -3.60 -5.38 7.50
N HIS A 336 -4.54 -5.97 8.24
CA HIS A 336 -5.02 -7.34 8.05
C HIS A 336 -5.68 -7.50 6.67
N GLU A 337 -6.61 -6.60 6.32
CA GLU A 337 -7.26 -6.62 5.01
C GLU A 337 -6.28 -6.34 3.86
N MET A 338 -5.27 -5.49 4.06
CA MET A 338 -4.17 -5.32 3.11
C MET A 338 -3.30 -6.59 3.02
N GLY A 339 -3.12 -7.32 4.13
CA GLY A 339 -2.45 -8.63 4.17
C GLY A 339 -3.14 -9.66 3.27
N HIS A 340 -4.48 -9.74 3.33
CA HIS A 340 -5.27 -10.54 2.39
C HIS A 340 -5.03 -10.10 0.94
N ASN A 341 -5.08 -8.80 0.64
CA ASN A 341 -4.76 -8.31 -0.72
C ASN A 341 -3.35 -8.72 -1.19
N LEU A 342 -2.39 -8.84 -0.25
CA LEU A 342 -1.01 -9.28 -0.46
C LEU A 342 -0.84 -10.81 -0.40
N GLY A 343 -1.93 -11.58 -0.35
CA GLY A 343 -1.91 -13.04 -0.46
C GLY A 343 -1.54 -13.78 0.82
N MET A 344 -1.79 -13.18 2.00
CA MET A 344 -1.69 -13.84 3.30
C MET A 344 -3.05 -14.40 3.70
N ASP A 345 -3.08 -15.60 4.25
CA ASP A 345 -4.27 -16.19 4.85
C ASP A 345 -4.31 -15.89 6.37
N HIS A 346 -5.38 -16.31 7.04
CA HIS A 346 -5.46 -16.25 8.50
C HIS A 346 -4.42 -17.18 9.16
N ASP A 347 -3.86 -16.71 10.26
CA ASP A 347 -2.96 -17.50 11.11
C ASP A 347 -3.67 -18.75 11.66
N LYS A 348 -3.03 -19.90 11.49
CA LYS A 348 -3.43 -21.19 12.07
C LYS A 348 -2.78 -21.37 13.44
N ASP A 349 -3.23 -22.37 14.20
CA ASP A 349 -2.71 -22.68 15.55
C ASP A 349 -1.17 -22.91 15.60
N THR A 350 -0.56 -23.28 14.48
CA THR A 350 0.89 -23.51 14.36
C THR A 350 1.69 -22.25 14.07
N CYS A 351 1.05 -21.13 13.72
CA CYS A 351 1.68 -19.89 13.33
C CYS A 351 2.04 -19.05 14.57
N THR A 352 3.17 -18.35 14.53
CA THR A 352 3.60 -17.51 15.65
C THR A 352 4.33 -16.25 15.21
N CYS A 353 4.08 -15.16 15.93
CA CYS A 353 4.86 -13.93 15.87
C CYS A 353 5.53 -13.61 17.22
N ARG A 354 5.57 -14.58 18.16
CA ARG A 354 6.06 -14.40 19.54
C ARG A 354 5.31 -13.31 20.33
N ALA A 355 4.07 -13.03 19.94
CA ALA A 355 3.14 -12.15 20.65
C ALA A 355 1.80 -12.87 20.86
N LYS A 356 0.90 -12.29 21.66
CA LYS A 356 -0.42 -12.89 21.96
C LYS A 356 -1.29 -13.08 20.72
N ALA A 357 -1.28 -12.11 19.81
CA ALA A 357 -1.96 -12.18 18.53
C ALA A 357 -1.14 -11.43 17.46
N CYS A 358 -1.14 -11.99 16.26
CA CYS A 358 -0.45 -11.44 15.10
C CYS A 358 -1.45 -10.70 14.20
N VAL A 359 -0.95 -9.91 13.24
CA VAL A 359 -1.82 -9.10 12.35
C VAL A 359 -2.85 -9.96 11.61
N MET A 360 -2.48 -11.17 11.18
CA MET A 360 -3.36 -12.08 10.41
C MET A 360 -4.17 -13.04 11.28
N ALA A 361 -4.29 -12.80 12.59
CA ALA A 361 -5.20 -13.58 13.44
C ALA A 361 -6.65 -13.45 12.91
N GLY A 362 -7.37 -14.56 12.80
CA GLY A 362 -8.75 -14.56 12.26
C GLY A 362 -9.76 -13.82 13.13
N THR A 363 -9.43 -13.62 14.41
CA THR A 363 -10.19 -12.79 15.36
C THR A 363 -9.37 -11.57 15.75
N LEU A 364 -10.03 -10.40 15.78
CA LEU A 364 -9.42 -9.18 16.27
C LEU A 364 -9.31 -9.28 17.79
N SER A 365 -8.08 -9.10 18.27
CA SER A 365 -7.78 -9.00 19.68
C SER A 365 -7.38 -7.58 20.03
N CYS A 366 -7.87 -7.12 21.16
CA CYS A 366 -7.40 -5.93 21.85
C CYS A 366 -5.86 -5.97 22.08
N ASP A 367 -5.31 -7.18 22.29
CA ASP A 367 -3.88 -7.42 22.50
C ASP A 367 -3.10 -7.72 21.20
N ALA A 368 -3.68 -7.41 20.03
CA ALA A 368 -3.05 -7.68 18.74
C ALA A 368 -1.76 -6.88 18.56
N SER A 369 -0.70 -7.57 18.15
CA SER A 369 0.59 -6.96 17.84
C SER A 369 0.64 -6.44 16.40
N TYR A 370 1.63 -5.59 16.12
CA TYR A 370 1.96 -5.13 14.77
C TYR A 370 2.86 -6.11 13.99
N LEU A 371 2.98 -7.34 14.45
CA LEU A 371 3.86 -8.35 13.88
C LEU A 371 3.06 -9.32 13.00
N PHE A 372 3.57 -9.55 11.80
CA PHE A 372 3.15 -10.67 10.96
C PHE A 372 3.79 -11.96 11.47
N SER A 373 3.03 -13.06 11.45
CA SER A 373 3.51 -14.39 11.82
C SER A 373 4.55 -14.91 10.82
N ASP A 374 5.24 -15.96 11.22
CA ASP A 374 6.07 -16.76 10.33
C ASP A 374 5.29 -17.34 9.13
N CYS A 375 4.04 -17.76 9.33
CA CYS A 375 3.15 -18.20 8.26
C CYS A 375 2.84 -17.06 7.28
N SER A 376 2.38 -15.90 7.76
CA SER A 376 2.01 -14.78 6.87
C SER A 376 3.22 -14.33 6.03
N ARG A 377 4.43 -14.35 6.61
CA ARG A 377 5.67 -14.02 5.87
C ARG A 377 5.96 -15.02 4.75
N GLN A 378 5.73 -16.32 5.00
CA GLN A 378 5.94 -17.38 4.01
C GLN A 378 4.88 -17.31 2.90
N GLU A 379 3.61 -17.15 3.25
CA GLU A 379 2.50 -17.03 2.32
C GLU A 379 2.66 -15.80 1.43
N HIS A 380 2.95 -14.63 2.00
CA HIS A 380 3.25 -13.42 1.25
C HIS A 380 4.45 -13.63 0.30
N ARG A 381 5.52 -14.27 0.77
CA ARG A 381 6.69 -14.57 -0.07
C ARG A 381 6.31 -15.49 -1.24
N ALA A 382 5.54 -16.55 -0.99
CA ALA A 382 5.07 -17.48 -2.01
C ALA A 382 4.16 -16.76 -3.02
N PHE A 383 3.25 -15.90 -2.54
CA PHE A 383 2.40 -15.06 -3.38
C PHE A 383 3.23 -14.16 -4.30
N LEU A 384 4.26 -13.48 -3.77
CA LEU A 384 5.16 -12.63 -4.55
C LEU A 384 5.95 -13.42 -5.60
N ILE A 385 6.42 -14.63 -5.28
CA ILE A 385 7.15 -15.52 -6.21
C ILE A 385 6.23 -15.98 -7.34
N LYS A 386 5.00 -16.35 -7.01
CA LYS A 386 4.02 -16.89 -7.97
C LYS A 386 3.47 -15.82 -8.90
N ASN A 387 3.12 -14.64 -8.37
CA ASN A 387 2.33 -13.64 -9.11
C ASN A 387 3.15 -12.44 -9.57
N MET A 388 4.28 -12.13 -8.93
CA MET A 388 5.14 -10.97 -9.21
C MET A 388 4.35 -9.68 -9.59
N PRO A 389 3.44 -9.17 -8.73
CA PRO A 389 2.62 -8.00 -9.05
C PRO A 389 3.48 -6.77 -9.39
N GLN A 390 3.43 -6.31 -10.64
CA GLN A 390 4.36 -5.27 -11.13
C GLN A 390 4.07 -3.87 -10.57
N CYS A 391 2.81 -3.55 -10.21
CA CYS A 391 2.46 -2.20 -9.77
C CYS A 391 3.20 -1.76 -8.51
N ILE A 392 3.56 -2.71 -7.63
CA ILE A 392 4.24 -2.44 -6.36
C ILE A 392 5.76 -2.28 -6.46
N LEU A 393 6.34 -2.34 -7.67
CA LEU A 393 7.77 -2.09 -7.88
C LEU A 393 8.09 -0.62 -8.16
N LYS A 394 7.10 0.18 -8.57
CA LYS A 394 7.32 1.56 -8.96
C LYS A 394 7.52 2.43 -7.72
N LYS A 395 8.79 2.68 -7.40
CA LYS A 395 9.19 3.70 -6.42
C LYS A 395 8.64 5.07 -6.91
N PRO A 396 8.02 5.87 -6.03
CA PRO A 396 7.74 7.28 -6.36
C PRO A 396 9.08 7.98 -6.69
N LEU A 397 9.10 8.83 -7.73
CA LEU A 397 10.33 9.53 -8.15
C LEU A 397 10.87 10.43 -7.02
N LYS A 398 12.15 10.82 -7.06
CA LYS A 398 12.72 11.74 -6.05
C LYS A 398 12.00 13.09 -6.05
N THR A 399 11.58 13.54 -7.22
CA THR A 399 10.74 14.72 -7.40
C THR A 399 9.35 14.51 -6.81
N ASP A 400 8.88 13.26 -6.80
CA ASP A 400 7.60 12.86 -6.20
C ASP A 400 7.63 12.82 -4.66
N VAL A 401 8.77 13.17 -4.04
CA VAL A 401 8.91 13.37 -2.61
C VAL A 401 9.14 14.85 -2.39
N VAL A 402 8.04 15.56 -2.17
CA VAL A 402 8.10 17.00 -1.92
C VAL A 402 8.62 17.29 -0.52
N SER A 403 8.51 16.37 0.46
CA SER A 403 9.03 16.65 1.81
C SER A 403 10.50 17.05 1.77
N PRO A 404 10.93 17.99 2.65
CA PRO A 404 12.35 18.25 2.84
C PRO A 404 13.10 16.93 2.98
N PRO A 405 14.33 16.78 2.49
CA PRO A 405 15.09 15.52 2.58
C PRO A 405 15.43 15.11 4.04
N VAL A 406 15.17 13.86 4.50
CA VAL A 406 15.69 13.32 5.80
C VAL A 406 16.87 12.47 5.39
N CYS A 407 18.05 12.91 5.83
CA CYS A 407 19.16 11.99 5.79
C CYS A 407 18.99 10.84 6.77
N GLY A 408 18.79 9.62 6.25
CA GLY A 408 18.74 8.39 7.04
C GLY A 408 17.42 7.61 6.97
N ASN A 409 16.50 7.99 6.08
CA ASN A 409 15.22 7.29 5.88
C ASN A 409 15.30 6.18 4.80
N TYR A 410 16.51 5.88 4.32
CA TYR A 410 16.80 4.89 3.27
C TYR A 410 16.22 5.23 1.89
N PHE A 411 15.92 6.51 1.65
CA PHE A 411 15.39 7.02 0.40
C PHE A 411 16.14 8.29 0.00
N VAL A 412 16.92 8.21 -1.08
CA VAL A 412 17.61 9.41 -1.60
C VAL A 412 16.59 10.44 -2.10
N GLU A 413 16.43 11.53 -1.35
CA GLU A 413 15.53 12.66 -1.64
C GLU A 413 16.26 13.81 -2.39
N VAL A 414 15.52 14.87 -2.75
CA VAL A 414 16.13 16.05 -3.39
C VAL A 414 17.11 16.72 -2.43
N GLY A 415 18.37 16.86 -2.84
CA GLY A 415 19.44 17.44 -2.01
C GLY A 415 20.37 16.39 -1.40
N GLU A 416 20.04 15.11 -1.50
CA GLU A 416 20.87 13.99 -1.06
C GLU A 416 21.55 13.30 -2.25
N ASP A 417 22.77 12.84 -2.03
CA ASP A 417 23.51 12.07 -3.05
C ASP A 417 23.33 10.55 -2.82
N CYS A 418 23.04 10.15 -1.58
CA CYS A 418 22.86 8.76 -1.12
C CYS A 418 22.12 8.73 0.23
N ASP A 419 21.45 7.64 0.57
CA ASP A 419 20.83 7.44 1.90
C ASP A 419 20.85 5.96 2.28
N CYS A 420 21.76 5.61 3.18
CA CYS A 420 21.95 4.26 3.68
C CYS A 420 21.36 4.04 5.08
N GLY A 421 20.48 4.93 5.55
CA GLY A 421 19.97 4.92 6.91
C GLY A 421 20.84 5.69 7.90
N SER A 422 20.51 5.55 9.18
CA SER A 422 21.31 6.15 10.28
C SER A 422 22.78 5.68 10.27
N PRO A 423 23.71 6.44 10.87
CA PRO A 423 25.10 6.01 11.06
C PRO A 423 25.26 4.65 11.77
N ALA A 424 24.29 4.25 12.59
CA ALA A 424 24.34 2.96 13.30
C ALA A 424 23.99 1.75 12.40
N THR A 425 23.22 1.97 11.33
CA THR A 425 22.68 0.91 10.47
C THR A 425 23.27 0.92 9.06
N CYS A 426 23.85 2.04 8.63
CA CYS A 426 24.44 2.18 7.31
C CYS A 426 25.60 1.20 7.10
N ARG A 427 25.54 0.48 5.98
CA ARG A 427 26.57 -0.46 5.53
C ARG A 427 27.22 -0.05 4.20
N ASP A 428 26.82 1.11 3.66
CA ASP A 428 27.32 1.60 2.38
C ASP A 428 28.63 2.38 2.60
N PRO A 429 29.79 1.89 2.11
CA PRO A 429 31.07 2.57 2.30
C PRO A 429 31.19 3.86 1.47
N CYS A 430 30.31 4.07 0.50
CA CYS A 430 30.30 5.22 -0.40
C CYS A 430 29.52 6.39 0.17
N CYS A 431 28.62 6.14 1.12
CA CYS A 431 27.73 7.13 1.70
C CYS A 431 28.21 7.59 3.08
N ASP A 432 28.11 8.89 3.34
CA ASP A 432 28.18 9.43 4.70
C ASP A 432 26.77 9.49 5.27
N ALA A 433 26.41 8.48 6.07
CA ALA A 433 25.12 8.35 6.74
C ALA A 433 24.73 9.53 7.64
N ALA A 434 25.68 10.37 8.05
CA ALA A 434 25.37 11.55 8.86
C ALA A 434 24.93 12.75 8.02
N THR A 435 25.31 12.79 6.73
CA THR A 435 25.10 13.95 5.85
C THR A 435 24.35 13.64 4.56
N CYS A 436 24.19 12.34 4.23
CA CYS A 436 23.60 11.84 2.99
C CYS A 436 24.27 12.38 1.74
N LYS A 437 25.57 12.61 1.90
CA LYS A 437 26.50 12.98 0.86
C LYS A 437 27.40 11.81 0.53
N LEU A 438 27.83 11.75 -0.72
CA LEU A 438 28.86 10.83 -1.14
C LEU A 438 30.16 11.17 -0.40
N ARG A 439 30.83 10.14 0.11
CA ARG A 439 32.16 10.31 0.71
C ARG A 439 33.14 10.81 -0.35
N GLN A 440 34.18 11.51 0.09
CA GLN A 440 35.19 12.07 -0.81
C GLN A 440 35.76 10.99 -1.75
N GLY A 441 35.67 11.23 -3.06
CA GLY A 441 36.16 10.31 -4.11
C GLY A 441 35.10 9.35 -4.66
N ALA A 442 33.92 9.26 -4.04
CA ALA A 442 32.78 8.52 -4.58
C ALA A 442 32.04 9.34 -5.65
N GLN A 443 31.62 8.66 -6.71
CA GLN A 443 30.76 9.17 -7.79
C GLN A 443 29.31 8.70 -7.63
N CYS A 444 29.10 7.64 -6.87
CA CYS A 444 27.81 7.01 -6.60
C CYS A 444 27.91 6.16 -5.32
N ALA A 445 26.75 5.77 -4.79
CA ALA A 445 26.63 4.84 -3.67
C ALA A 445 25.76 3.64 -4.07
N GLU A 446 24.59 3.94 -4.63
CA GLU A 446 23.59 2.95 -5.02
C GLU A 446 23.41 2.90 -6.55
N GLY A 447 22.84 1.80 -7.05
CA GLY A 447 22.48 1.62 -8.46
C GLY A 447 23.29 0.54 -9.17
N LEU A 448 22.69 -0.11 -10.18
CA LEU A 448 23.31 -1.23 -10.91
C LEU A 448 24.56 -0.82 -11.72
N CYS A 449 24.70 0.48 -11.99
CA CYS A 449 25.87 1.09 -12.62
C CYS A 449 26.84 1.74 -11.62
N CYS A 450 26.72 1.45 -10.32
CA CYS A 450 27.71 1.79 -9.31
C CYS A 450 28.53 0.56 -8.93
N ASP A 451 29.85 0.69 -8.89
CA ASP A 451 30.76 -0.33 -8.37
C ASP A 451 31.92 0.34 -7.65
N GLN A 452 32.22 -0.10 -6.42
CA GLN A 452 33.25 0.49 -5.56
C GLN A 452 33.19 2.03 -5.53
N CYS A 453 31.98 2.57 -5.36
CA CYS A 453 31.71 3.99 -5.32
C CYS A 453 32.03 4.75 -6.62
N ARG A 454 32.19 4.07 -7.76
CA ARG A 454 32.46 4.68 -9.06
C ARG A 454 31.44 4.23 -10.09
N PHE A 455 31.19 5.10 -11.07
CA PHE A 455 30.36 4.69 -12.20
C PHE A 455 31.06 3.58 -12.97
N LYS A 456 30.33 2.49 -13.23
CA LYS A 456 30.80 1.44 -14.14
C LYS A 456 31.07 2.03 -15.52
N ALA A 457 32.09 1.53 -16.21
CA ALA A 457 32.50 2.04 -17.52
C ALA A 457 31.32 2.05 -18.52
N ALA A 458 31.31 3.02 -19.43
CA ALA A 458 30.32 3.06 -20.50
C ALA A 458 30.30 1.75 -21.30
N GLY A 459 29.12 1.20 -21.55
CA GLY A 459 28.95 -0.11 -22.19
C GLY A 459 29.03 -1.30 -21.25
N THR A 460 29.25 -1.11 -19.94
CA THR A 460 29.18 -2.20 -18.95
C THR A 460 27.74 -2.67 -18.81
N GLU A 461 27.49 -3.97 -18.94
CA GLU A 461 26.16 -4.53 -18.69
C GLU A 461 25.77 -4.37 -17.20
N CYS A 462 24.66 -3.68 -16.96
CA CYS A 462 24.11 -3.48 -15.62
C CYS A 462 22.86 -4.32 -15.36
N ARG A 463 22.17 -4.73 -16.43
CA ARG A 463 21.05 -5.64 -16.36
C ARG A 463 21.07 -6.53 -17.59
N ALA A 464 21.14 -7.84 -17.37
CA ALA A 464 20.97 -8.81 -18.45
C ALA A 464 19.54 -8.74 -19.03
N ALA A 465 19.41 -9.08 -20.31
CA ALA A 465 18.12 -9.32 -20.94
C ALA A 465 17.42 -10.51 -20.24
N THR A 466 16.14 -10.36 -19.90
CA THR A 466 15.38 -11.47 -19.27
C THR A 466 14.83 -12.46 -20.28
N ASP A 467 14.59 -12.01 -21.50
CA ASP A 467 13.97 -12.76 -22.58
C ASP A 467 14.37 -12.15 -23.92
N GLU A 468 13.89 -12.76 -25.01
CA GLU A 468 14.22 -12.37 -26.38
C GLU A 468 13.68 -10.98 -26.80
N CYS A 469 12.71 -10.42 -26.06
CA CYS A 469 12.16 -9.09 -26.31
C CYS A 469 12.73 -8.02 -25.37
N ASP A 470 13.58 -8.43 -24.45
CA ASP A 470 14.34 -7.56 -23.59
C ASP A 470 15.75 -7.32 -24.17
N MET A 471 16.38 -6.21 -23.80
CA MET A 471 17.78 -5.96 -24.14
C MET A 471 18.61 -5.94 -22.88
N ALA A 472 19.91 -6.26 -23.03
CA ALA A 472 20.86 -5.98 -21.97
C ALA A 472 21.00 -4.46 -21.82
N ASP A 473 20.77 -3.97 -20.61
CA ASP A 473 20.98 -2.56 -20.29
C ASP A 473 22.46 -2.32 -20.05
N LEU A 474 22.93 -1.18 -20.55
CA LEU A 474 24.32 -0.79 -20.49
C LEU A 474 24.44 0.50 -19.68
N CYS A 475 25.47 0.57 -18.86
CA CYS A 475 25.86 1.80 -18.18
C CYS A 475 26.30 2.85 -19.19
N THR A 476 25.93 4.09 -18.94
CA THR A 476 26.37 5.23 -19.75
C THR A 476 27.80 5.68 -19.43
N GLY A 477 28.39 5.18 -18.34
CA GLY A 477 29.68 5.65 -17.80
C GLY A 477 29.60 6.99 -17.08
N ARG A 478 28.41 7.59 -16.98
CA ARG A 478 28.18 8.92 -16.41
C ARG A 478 27.02 8.96 -15.41
N SER A 479 26.37 7.83 -15.17
CA SER A 479 25.25 7.67 -14.24
C SER A 479 25.36 6.32 -13.53
N ALA A 480 24.85 6.26 -12.30
CA ALA A 480 24.69 5.02 -11.53
C ALA A 480 23.36 4.30 -11.83
N GLU A 481 22.44 4.99 -12.52
CA GLU A 481 21.19 4.42 -12.98
C GLU A 481 21.42 3.50 -14.19
N CYS A 482 20.61 2.45 -14.27
CA CYS A 482 20.60 1.48 -15.35
C CYS A 482 19.24 1.58 -16.04
N THR A 483 19.18 2.35 -17.13
CA THR A 483 17.95 2.62 -17.86
C THR A 483 17.49 1.36 -18.59
N ASP A 484 16.27 0.93 -18.32
CA ASP A 484 15.65 -0.25 -18.94
C ASP A 484 15.44 -0.03 -20.45
N ARG A 485 16.08 -0.87 -21.25
CA ARG A 485 15.98 -0.93 -22.70
C ARG A 485 15.40 -2.28 -23.09
N PHE A 486 14.49 -2.26 -24.05
CA PHE A 486 13.88 -3.45 -24.63
C PHE A 486 14.07 -3.44 -26.14
N GLN A 487 13.86 -4.61 -26.77
CA GLN A 487 13.99 -4.74 -28.21
C GLN A 487 13.00 -3.81 -28.92
N ARG A 488 13.37 -3.39 -30.13
CA ARG A 488 12.46 -2.59 -30.95
C ARG A 488 11.15 -3.36 -31.17
N ASN A 489 10.04 -2.67 -31.01
CA ASN A 489 8.73 -3.24 -31.33
C ASN A 489 8.73 -3.74 -32.78
N GLY A 490 8.20 -4.94 -33.01
CA GLY A 490 8.24 -5.62 -34.31
C GLY A 490 9.38 -6.64 -34.47
N GLN A 491 10.33 -6.73 -33.54
CA GLN A 491 11.36 -7.78 -33.54
C GLN A 491 10.70 -9.17 -33.41
N PRO A 492 11.00 -10.17 -34.26
CA PRO A 492 10.39 -11.48 -34.13
C PRO A 492 10.78 -12.19 -32.83
N CYS A 493 9.82 -12.86 -32.20
CA CYS A 493 9.98 -13.58 -30.93
C CYS A 493 9.21 -14.91 -30.91
N GLN A 494 9.53 -15.77 -29.95
CA GLN A 494 9.01 -17.12 -29.71
C GLN A 494 9.08 -18.00 -30.95
N ASN A 495 10.26 -18.10 -31.58
CA ASN A 495 10.46 -18.84 -32.84
C ASN A 495 9.55 -18.32 -33.98
N ASN A 496 9.45 -17.00 -34.15
CA ASN A 496 8.57 -16.32 -35.11
C ASN A 496 7.06 -16.48 -34.86
N ASN A 497 6.64 -16.94 -33.66
CA ASN A 497 5.23 -16.98 -33.29
C ASN A 497 4.66 -15.61 -32.87
N GLY A 498 5.52 -14.64 -32.58
CA GLY A 498 5.13 -13.29 -32.18
C GLY A 498 6.08 -12.22 -32.66
N TYR A 499 5.76 -10.98 -32.30
CA TYR A 499 6.62 -9.81 -32.42
C TYR A 499 6.72 -9.10 -31.08
N CYS A 500 7.91 -8.62 -30.74
CA CYS A 500 8.13 -7.87 -29.52
C CYS A 500 7.27 -6.61 -29.51
N TYR A 501 6.67 -6.33 -28.36
CA TYR A 501 5.86 -5.16 -28.10
C TYR A 501 6.03 -4.74 -26.65
N ASN A 502 6.69 -3.59 -26.45
CA ASN A 502 6.99 -2.98 -25.15
C ASN A 502 7.49 -4.03 -24.13
N ARG A 503 8.63 -4.67 -24.44
CA ARG A 503 9.30 -5.75 -23.67
C ARG A 503 8.64 -7.13 -23.73
N THR A 504 7.38 -7.24 -24.13
CA THR A 504 6.68 -8.54 -24.13
C THR A 504 6.61 -9.14 -25.53
N CYS A 505 6.40 -10.46 -25.62
CA CYS A 505 6.05 -11.15 -26.86
C CYS A 505 4.57 -11.59 -26.81
N PRO A 506 3.60 -10.71 -27.12
CA PRO A 506 2.19 -11.07 -27.09
C PRO A 506 1.87 -12.07 -28.22
N THR A 507 1.44 -13.27 -27.84
CA THR A 507 0.94 -14.29 -28.77
C THR A 507 -0.50 -14.66 -28.43
N MET A 508 -1.28 -15.02 -29.44
CA MET A 508 -2.67 -15.46 -29.23
C MET A 508 -2.73 -16.70 -28.33
N ASN A 509 -1.75 -17.61 -28.44
CA ASN A 509 -1.72 -18.83 -27.64
C ASN A 509 -1.51 -18.54 -26.16
N ASN A 510 -0.55 -17.66 -25.82
CA ASN A 510 -0.32 -17.27 -24.42
C ASN A 510 -1.53 -16.50 -23.86
N GLN A 511 -2.22 -15.70 -24.68
CA GLN A 511 -3.47 -15.06 -24.29
C GLN A 511 -4.59 -16.08 -24.01
N CYS A 512 -4.74 -17.12 -24.84
CA CYS A 512 -5.70 -18.19 -24.59
C CYS A 512 -5.40 -18.93 -23.28
N ILE A 513 -4.14 -19.28 -23.05
CA ILE A 513 -3.70 -19.94 -21.82
C ILE A 513 -3.98 -19.05 -20.61
N ALA A 514 -3.69 -17.75 -20.69
CA ALA A 514 -3.94 -16.80 -19.61
C ALA A 514 -5.44 -16.62 -19.31
N LEU A 515 -6.31 -16.76 -20.31
CA LEU A 515 -7.76 -16.56 -20.18
C LEU A 515 -8.53 -17.82 -19.78
N PHE A 516 -8.09 -19.01 -20.22
CA PHE A 516 -8.84 -20.27 -20.07
C PHE A 516 -8.06 -21.37 -19.34
N GLY A 517 -6.77 -21.16 -19.03
CA GLY A 517 -5.91 -22.12 -18.36
C GLY A 517 -4.98 -22.91 -19.31
N PRO A 518 -4.13 -23.79 -18.76
CA PRO A 518 -3.01 -24.40 -19.49
C PRO A 518 -3.38 -25.27 -20.70
N ASN A 519 -4.61 -25.80 -20.76
CA ASN A 519 -5.08 -26.65 -21.87
C ASN A 519 -5.67 -25.86 -23.04
N ALA A 520 -5.72 -24.53 -22.94
CA ALA A 520 -6.31 -23.69 -23.96
C ALA A 520 -5.34 -23.41 -25.12
N ALA A 521 -5.86 -23.39 -26.33
CA ALA A 521 -5.15 -23.05 -27.54
C ALA A 521 -5.96 -22.07 -28.39
N VAL A 522 -5.34 -21.49 -29.42
CA VAL A 522 -6.02 -20.61 -30.37
C VAL A 522 -7.03 -21.41 -31.20
N SER A 523 -8.24 -20.89 -31.37
CA SER A 523 -9.25 -21.51 -32.24
C SER A 523 -8.87 -21.43 -33.72
N GLN A 524 -9.52 -22.28 -34.52
CA GLN A 524 -9.46 -22.21 -35.99
C GLN A 524 -9.85 -20.84 -36.55
N ASP A 525 -9.25 -20.45 -37.67
CA ASP A 525 -9.45 -19.15 -38.33
C ASP A 525 -10.92 -18.81 -38.63
N ALA A 526 -11.74 -19.83 -38.91
CA ALA A 526 -13.17 -19.66 -39.14
C ALA A 526 -13.88 -18.98 -37.95
N CYS A 527 -13.42 -19.20 -36.71
CA CYS A 527 -14.00 -18.54 -35.53
C CYS A 527 -13.77 -17.01 -35.56
N PHE A 528 -12.65 -16.53 -36.09
CA PHE A 528 -12.37 -15.10 -36.14
C PHE A 528 -13.31 -14.35 -37.12
N GLN A 529 -14.00 -15.05 -38.03
CA GLN A 529 -15.00 -14.44 -38.91
C GLN A 529 -16.19 -13.85 -38.13
N PHE A 530 -16.46 -14.33 -36.91
CA PHE A 530 -17.47 -13.74 -36.02
C PHE A 530 -17.16 -12.25 -35.70
N ASN A 531 -15.90 -11.82 -35.76
CA ASN A 531 -15.52 -10.41 -35.55
C ASN A 531 -16.04 -9.46 -36.65
N ARG A 532 -16.50 -9.98 -37.79
CA ARG A 532 -17.10 -9.18 -38.87
C ARG A 532 -18.55 -8.79 -38.60
N GLN A 533 -19.16 -9.32 -37.54
CA GLN A 533 -20.57 -9.06 -37.24
C GLN A 533 -20.79 -7.67 -36.62
N GLY A 534 -19.78 -7.10 -35.95
CA GLY A 534 -19.95 -5.86 -35.18
C GLY A 534 -20.97 -6.00 -34.05
N ASN A 535 -21.15 -7.22 -33.53
CA ASN A 535 -22.14 -7.53 -32.52
C ASN A 535 -21.60 -7.24 -31.11
N TYR A 536 -22.27 -7.72 -30.06
CA TYR A 536 -21.88 -7.42 -28.68
C TYR A 536 -20.48 -7.91 -28.28
N TYR A 537 -19.94 -8.97 -28.91
CA TYR A 537 -18.62 -9.53 -28.60
C TYR A 537 -17.63 -9.47 -29.77
N GLY A 538 -18.12 -9.66 -31.00
CA GLY A 538 -17.32 -9.77 -32.21
C GLY A 538 -17.23 -8.45 -32.95
N TYR A 539 -16.18 -7.69 -32.66
CA TYR A 539 -15.85 -6.40 -33.26
C TYR A 539 -14.33 -6.17 -33.19
N CYS A 540 -13.82 -5.11 -33.83
CA CYS A 540 -12.38 -4.78 -33.84
C CYS A 540 -12.02 -3.64 -32.89
N ARG A 541 -12.86 -2.61 -32.85
CA ARG A 541 -12.64 -1.41 -32.02
C ARG A 541 -13.97 -0.79 -31.65
N LYS A 542 -13.92 0.23 -30.80
CA LYS A 542 -15.04 1.12 -30.56
C LYS A 542 -14.70 2.53 -30.99
N GLU A 543 -15.64 3.17 -31.66
CA GLU A 543 -15.62 4.62 -31.83
C GLU A 543 -16.63 5.18 -30.84
N GLN A 544 -16.12 5.84 -29.80
CA GLN A 544 -16.88 6.15 -28.58
C GLN A 544 -17.44 4.88 -27.93
N ASN A 545 -18.72 4.59 -28.12
CA ASN A 545 -19.39 3.37 -27.62
C ASN A 545 -19.90 2.47 -28.75
N THR A 546 -19.76 2.88 -30.01
CA THR A 546 -20.21 2.09 -31.15
C THR A 546 -19.16 1.05 -31.51
N LYS A 547 -19.56 -0.23 -31.44
CA LYS A 547 -18.71 -1.37 -31.81
C LYS A 547 -18.56 -1.44 -33.33
N ILE A 548 -17.33 -1.32 -33.82
CA ILE A 548 -17.02 -1.33 -35.26
C ILE A 548 -16.61 -2.74 -35.67
N ALA A 549 -17.33 -3.31 -36.63
CA ALA A 549 -17.02 -4.60 -37.22
C ALA A 549 -15.60 -4.64 -37.82
N CYS A 550 -14.96 -5.81 -37.79
CA CYS A 550 -13.68 -5.99 -38.45
C CYS A 550 -13.84 -6.06 -39.97
N GLU A 551 -12.98 -5.32 -40.67
CA GLU A 551 -12.69 -5.61 -42.08
C GLU A 551 -12.09 -7.02 -42.22
N PRO A 552 -12.24 -7.69 -43.38
CA PRO A 552 -11.77 -9.06 -43.59
C PRO A 552 -10.30 -9.31 -43.19
N GLN A 553 -9.41 -8.35 -43.44
CA GLN A 553 -7.99 -8.41 -43.09
C GLN A 553 -7.70 -8.20 -41.60
N ASN A 554 -8.64 -7.65 -40.84
CA ASN A 554 -8.47 -7.29 -39.43
C ASN A 554 -9.12 -8.28 -38.47
N VAL A 555 -9.76 -9.35 -38.97
CA VAL A 555 -10.51 -10.31 -38.13
C VAL A 555 -9.69 -10.93 -37.01
N LYS A 556 -8.37 -11.01 -37.17
CA LYS A 556 -7.40 -11.50 -36.19
C LYS A 556 -7.04 -10.48 -35.10
N CYS A 557 -7.58 -9.27 -35.14
CA CYS A 557 -7.32 -8.18 -34.18
C CYS A 557 -8.58 -7.71 -33.44
N GLY A 558 -9.67 -8.48 -33.50
CA GLY A 558 -10.88 -8.26 -32.71
C GLY A 558 -10.92 -9.10 -31.44
N ARG A 559 -12.06 -9.75 -31.18
CA ARG A 559 -12.18 -10.74 -30.10
C ARG A 559 -11.22 -11.92 -30.35
N LEU A 560 -10.56 -12.37 -29.28
CA LEU A 560 -9.78 -13.60 -29.30
C LEU A 560 -10.71 -14.81 -29.18
N TYR A 561 -10.47 -15.82 -30.02
CA TYR A 561 -11.17 -17.10 -29.99
C TYR A 561 -10.21 -18.21 -29.57
N CYS A 562 -10.61 -18.98 -28.56
CA CYS A 562 -9.82 -20.07 -27.99
C CYS A 562 -10.62 -21.39 -27.98
N ILE A 563 -9.88 -22.49 -28.02
CA ILE A 563 -10.40 -23.84 -27.85
C ILE A 563 -9.77 -24.45 -26.59
N ASP A 564 -10.59 -25.07 -25.75
CA ASP A 564 -10.11 -25.89 -24.65
C ASP A 564 -9.82 -27.28 -25.21
N SER A 565 -8.57 -27.73 -25.13
CA SER A 565 -8.14 -29.04 -25.65
C SER A 565 -8.67 -30.21 -24.82
N SER A 566 -9.40 -29.93 -23.73
CA SER A 566 -10.00 -30.96 -22.88
C SER A 566 -11.13 -31.69 -23.62
N PRO A 567 -11.18 -33.04 -23.58
CA PRO A 567 -12.18 -33.85 -24.30
C PRO A 567 -13.65 -33.51 -24.00
N ALA A 568 -13.92 -32.84 -22.89
CA ALA A 568 -15.26 -32.53 -22.40
C ALA A 568 -15.91 -31.31 -23.07
N LYS A 569 -15.16 -30.39 -23.69
CA LYS A 569 -15.71 -29.17 -24.30
C LYS A 569 -15.71 -29.25 -25.82
N LYS A 570 -16.92 -29.27 -26.41
CA LYS A 570 -17.13 -29.43 -27.86
C LYS A 570 -17.13 -28.13 -28.66
N ASN A 571 -17.20 -26.95 -28.02
CA ASN A 571 -17.30 -25.70 -28.77
C ASN A 571 -15.91 -25.28 -29.30
N PRO A 572 -15.70 -25.20 -30.63
CA PRO A 572 -14.41 -24.83 -31.19
C PRO A 572 -14.11 -23.32 -31.09
N CYS A 573 -15.11 -22.48 -30.79
CA CYS A 573 -15.00 -21.03 -30.78
C CYS A 573 -15.44 -20.46 -29.41
N ASN A 574 -14.56 -20.49 -28.41
CA ASN A 574 -14.84 -19.90 -27.09
C ASN A 574 -14.24 -18.50 -26.99
N ILE A 575 -14.92 -17.62 -26.26
CA ILE A 575 -14.49 -16.25 -26.01
C ILE A 575 -14.56 -15.94 -24.52
N ILE A 576 -13.76 -14.96 -24.08
CA ILE A 576 -14.01 -14.27 -22.83
C ILE A 576 -14.61 -12.91 -23.16
N TYR A 577 -15.70 -12.60 -22.46
CA TYR A 577 -16.38 -11.32 -22.54
C TYR A 577 -16.82 -10.92 -21.13
N SER A 578 -16.51 -9.68 -20.75
CA SER A 578 -16.97 -9.07 -19.51
C SER A 578 -17.80 -7.83 -19.85
N PRO A 579 -19.05 -7.70 -19.38
CA PRO A 579 -19.81 -6.46 -19.53
C PRO A 579 -19.16 -5.23 -18.87
N ASN A 580 -18.33 -5.44 -17.83
CA ASN A 580 -17.65 -4.36 -17.10
C ASN A 580 -16.41 -3.84 -17.84
N ASP A 581 -15.79 -4.71 -18.63
CA ASP A 581 -14.61 -4.42 -19.44
C ASP A 581 -14.72 -5.25 -20.72
N GLU A 582 -15.40 -4.68 -21.72
CA GLU A 582 -15.61 -5.41 -22.98
C GLU A 582 -14.30 -5.60 -23.76
N ASP A 583 -13.23 -4.88 -23.40
CA ASP A 583 -11.91 -5.03 -24.01
C ASP A 583 -11.18 -6.27 -23.45
N LYS A 584 -11.59 -6.76 -22.26
CA LYS A 584 -11.13 -8.07 -21.74
C LYS A 584 -11.51 -9.19 -22.70
N GLY A 585 -10.51 -9.90 -23.21
CA GLY A 585 -10.65 -10.98 -24.19
C GLY A 585 -10.56 -10.51 -25.64
N MET A 586 -10.37 -9.22 -25.91
CA MET A 586 -9.88 -8.75 -27.20
C MET A 586 -8.41 -9.14 -27.38
N VAL A 587 -7.98 -9.28 -28.64
CA VAL A 587 -6.57 -9.55 -28.96
C VAL A 587 -5.72 -8.36 -28.53
N LEU A 588 -4.68 -8.62 -27.73
CA LEU A 588 -3.80 -7.57 -27.23
C LEU A 588 -3.06 -6.83 -28.37
N PRO A 589 -2.84 -5.51 -28.26
CA PRO A 589 -1.97 -4.78 -29.18
C PRO A 589 -0.57 -5.42 -29.23
N GLY A 590 0.01 -5.40 -30.42
CA GLY A 590 1.28 -6.02 -30.77
C GLY A 590 1.24 -7.51 -31.09
N THR A 591 0.09 -8.17 -30.91
CA THR A 591 -0.06 -9.59 -31.24
C THR A 591 0.10 -9.84 -32.73
N LYS A 592 0.92 -10.84 -33.09
CA LYS A 592 1.06 -11.30 -34.48
C LYS A 592 -0.29 -11.76 -35.03
N CYS A 593 -0.74 -11.15 -36.12
CA CYS A 593 -2.02 -11.45 -36.78
C CYS A 593 -1.86 -12.07 -38.18
N ALA A 594 -0.70 -11.88 -38.80
CA ALA A 594 -0.23 -12.57 -40.00
C ALA A 594 1.30 -12.50 -40.06
N ASP A 595 1.93 -13.17 -41.02
CA ASP A 595 3.37 -13.02 -41.23
C ASP A 595 3.71 -11.58 -41.65
N GLY A 596 4.64 -10.97 -40.93
CA GLY A 596 5.02 -9.57 -41.10
C GLY A 596 4.02 -8.56 -40.53
N MET A 597 2.97 -9.00 -39.83
CA MET A 597 1.89 -8.12 -39.38
C MET A 597 1.52 -8.32 -37.90
N ALA A 598 1.19 -7.21 -37.22
CA ALA A 598 0.75 -7.19 -35.84
C ALA A 598 -0.49 -6.32 -35.66
N CYS A 599 -1.27 -6.59 -34.62
CA CYS A 599 -2.41 -5.77 -34.25
C CYS A 599 -1.96 -4.44 -33.65
N ASN A 600 -2.42 -3.31 -34.19
CA ASN A 600 -2.23 -2.02 -33.52
C ASN A 600 -3.28 -1.78 -32.43
N SER A 601 -3.16 -0.67 -31.69
CA SER A 601 -4.13 -0.28 -30.65
C SER A 601 -5.55 0.00 -31.17
N ASN A 602 -5.74 0.09 -32.49
CA ASN A 602 -7.04 0.37 -33.13
C ASN A 602 -7.70 -0.91 -33.68
N GLY A 603 -7.21 -2.10 -33.30
CA GLY A 603 -7.77 -3.37 -33.75
C GLY A 603 -7.53 -3.65 -35.23
N GLN A 604 -6.45 -3.14 -35.81
CA GLN A 604 -6.10 -3.35 -37.22
C GLN A 604 -4.86 -4.23 -37.34
N CYS A 605 -4.88 -5.19 -38.26
CA CYS A 605 -3.71 -6.00 -38.60
C CYS A 605 -2.86 -5.23 -39.61
N VAL A 606 -1.72 -4.72 -39.18
CA VAL A 606 -0.87 -3.82 -39.96
C VAL A 606 0.57 -4.34 -40.02
N ASP A 607 1.29 -3.96 -41.07
CA ASP A 607 2.71 -4.31 -41.25
C ASP A 607 3.54 -3.83 -40.05
N VAL A 608 4.35 -4.70 -39.45
CA VAL A 608 5.14 -4.40 -38.25
C VAL A 608 6.08 -3.20 -38.42
N ASN A 609 6.47 -2.86 -39.64
CA ASN A 609 7.29 -1.67 -39.95
C ASN A 609 6.48 -0.36 -39.97
N ARG A 610 5.14 -0.45 -40.06
CA ARG A 610 4.21 0.68 -40.01
C ARG A 610 3.49 0.80 -38.67
N THR A 611 3.45 -0.27 -37.88
CA THR A 611 2.80 -0.31 -36.56
C THR A 611 3.51 0.53 -35.52
N TYR A 612 4.84 0.71 -35.65
CA TYR A 612 5.72 1.25 -34.62
C TYR A 612 6.71 2.30 -35.12
#